data_AF-N9C2G4-F1
#
_entry.id   AF-N9C2G4-F1
#
_cell.length_a   1.000
_cell.length_b   1.000
_cell.length_c   1.000
_cell.angle_alpha   90.00
_cell.angle_beta   90.00
_cell.angle_gamma   90.00
#
_symmetry.space_group_name_H-M   'P 1'
#
loop_
_entity.id
_entity.type
_entity.pdbx_description
1 polymer ?
#
loop_
_entity_poly.entity_id
_entity_poly.type
_entity_poly.pdbx_seq_one_letter_code
_entity_poly.pdbx_strand_id
1 'polypeptide(L)'
;MKYCKDKASIFFKLSLIVCSVVAGITHASSDQAWKQHDQAIKTACAKASTLKNVKAVSDIMLFDDRVGYSAVVLEGNYPQKHMKNQKGRELCLYQRQQKRAVVTPADSLLTIKK
;
A
#
# COMPACT_ATOMS: atom_id res chain seq x y z
N MET A 1 31.34 43.99 -33.81
CA MET A 1 30.41 43.39 -32.81
C MET A 1 29.58 42.23 -33.41
N LYS A 2 30.21 41.12 -33.82
CA LYS A 2 29.49 39.89 -34.26
C LYS A 2 29.74 38.67 -33.36
N TYR A 3 30.79 38.69 -32.55
CA TYR A 3 31.29 37.54 -31.78
C TYR A 3 30.51 37.20 -30.49
N CYS A 4 29.55 38.04 -30.07
CA CYS A 4 28.80 37.85 -28.82
C CYS A 4 27.41 37.22 -29.04
N LYS A 5 26.91 37.20 -30.29
CA LYS A 5 25.55 36.72 -30.62
C LYS A 5 25.48 35.20 -30.82
N ASP A 6 26.60 34.59 -31.23
CA ASP A 6 26.67 33.15 -31.55
C ASP A 6 26.83 32.26 -30.31
N LYS A 7 27.51 32.75 -29.26
CA LYS A 7 27.68 32.01 -28.00
C LYS A 7 26.35 31.81 -27.28
N ALA A 8 25.50 32.85 -27.24
CA ALA A 8 24.18 32.78 -26.62
C ALA A 8 23.24 31.75 -27.32
N SER A 9 23.35 31.60 -28.64
CA SER A 9 22.59 30.63 -29.43
C SER A 9 23.05 29.18 -29.20
N ILE A 10 24.36 28.96 -29.01
CA ILE A 10 24.94 27.65 -28.67
C ILE A 10 24.55 27.22 -27.25
N PHE A 11 24.63 28.13 -26.27
CA PHE A 11 24.24 27.84 -24.89
C PHE A 11 22.74 27.51 -24.77
N PHE A 12 21.88 28.22 -25.53
CA PHE A 12 20.45 27.94 -25.56
C PHE A 12 20.13 26.57 -26.18
N LYS A 13 20.85 26.17 -27.23
CA LYS A 13 20.70 24.84 -27.86
C LYS A 13 21.23 23.71 -26.98
N LEU A 14 22.35 23.90 -26.27
CA LEU A 14 22.85 22.90 -25.31
C LEU A 14 21.91 22.70 -24.12
N SER A 15 21.31 23.78 -23.60
CA SER A 15 20.33 23.70 -22.50
C SER A 15 19.07 22.92 -22.90
N LEU A 16 18.66 23.00 -24.17
CA LEU A 16 17.50 22.27 -24.68
C LEU A 16 17.77 20.76 -24.81
N ILE A 17 18.99 20.36 -25.17
CA ILE A 17 19.39 18.95 -25.34
C ILE A 17 19.47 18.22 -23.99
N VAL A 18 19.93 18.89 -22.92
CA VAL A 18 20.01 18.29 -21.57
C VAL A 18 18.62 18.01 -20.98
N CYS A 19 17.62 18.83 -21.29
CA CYS A 19 16.27 18.67 -20.74
C CYS A 19 15.54 17.44 -21.31
N SER A 20 15.82 17.07 -22.56
CA SER A 20 15.21 15.92 -23.25
C SER A 20 15.61 14.55 -22.67
N VAL A 21 16.74 14.46 -21.96
CA VAL A 21 17.25 13.17 -21.43
C VAL A 21 16.57 12.78 -20.12
N VAL A 22 16.01 13.73 -19.37
CA VAL A 22 15.37 13.49 -18.05
C VAL A 22 13.89 13.12 -18.18
N ALA A 23 13.29 13.28 -19.35
CA ALA A 23 11.87 13.00 -19.57
C ALA A 23 11.49 11.50 -19.53
N GLY A 24 12.48 10.59 -19.47
CA GLY A 24 12.27 9.14 -19.55
C GLY A 24 12.11 8.40 -18.21
N ILE A 25 12.26 9.07 -17.06
CA ILE A 25 12.15 8.41 -15.76
C ILE A 25 10.70 8.52 -15.26
N THR A 26 9.83 7.65 -15.77
CA THR A 26 8.51 7.46 -15.16
C THR A 26 8.71 6.65 -13.87
N HIS A 27 8.75 7.35 -12.73
CA HIS A 27 8.80 6.72 -11.42
C HIS A 27 7.42 6.13 -11.08
N ALA A 28 7.07 4.99 -11.69
CA ALA A 28 6.12 4.10 -11.05
C ALA A 28 6.73 3.62 -9.72
N SER A 29 5.90 3.37 -8.71
CA SER A 29 6.35 2.74 -7.46
C SER A 29 7.14 1.47 -7.79
N SER A 30 8.34 1.35 -7.23
CA SER A 30 9.17 0.15 -7.44
C SER A 30 8.54 -1.07 -6.76
N ASP A 31 8.86 -2.27 -7.26
CA ASP A 31 8.43 -3.52 -6.62
C ASP A 31 8.79 -3.59 -5.14
N GLN A 32 9.94 -3.01 -4.78
CA GLN A 32 10.38 -2.93 -3.40
C GLN A 32 9.47 -2.02 -2.56
N ALA A 33 9.04 -0.88 -3.11
CA ALA A 33 8.10 0.02 -2.43
C ALA A 33 6.74 -0.66 -2.20
N TRP A 34 6.25 -1.43 -3.18
CA TRP A 34 5.04 -2.22 -3.03
C TRP A 34 5.15 -3.28 -1.94
N LYS A 35 6.24 -4.06 -1.93
CA LYS A 35 6.47 -5.08 -0.89
C LYS A 35 6.53 -4.47 0.52
N GLN A 36 7.20 -3.33 0.66
CA GLN A 36 7.27 -2.60 1.93
C GLN A 36 5.90 -2.09 2.37
N HIS A 37 5.11 -1.57 1.43
CA HIS A 37 3.75 -1.10 1.68
C HIS A 37 2.84 -2.24 2.17
N ASP A 38 2.84 -3.37 1.45
CA ASP A 38 2.03 -4.54 1.78
C ASP A 38 2.41 -5.11 3.16
N GLN A 39 3.71 -5.14 3.47
CA GLN A 39 4.18 -5.58 4.77
C GLN A 39 3.76 -4.63 5.88
N ALA A 40 3.75 -3.32 5.64
CA ALA A 40 3.27 -2.33 6.60
C ALA A 40 1.77 -2.52 6.90
N ILE A 41 0.95 -2.76 5.87
CA ILE A 41 -0.48 -3.07 6.03
C ILE A 41 -0.65 -4.33 6.89
N LYS A 42 -0.03 -5.44 6.49
CA LYS A 42 -0.14 -6.74 7.19
C LYS A 42 0.28 -6.62 8.65
N THR A 43 1.37 -5.90 8.92
CA THR A 43 1.89 -5.68 10.28
C THR A 43 0.94 -4.84 11.12
N ALA A 44 0.43 -3.73 10.58
CA ALA A 44 -0.51 -2.86 11.28
C ALA A 44 -1.82 -3.60 11.60
N CYS A 45 -2.34 -4.35 10.63
CA CYS A 45 -3.55 -5.15 10.78
C CYS A 45 -3.39 -6.28 11.80
N ALA A 46 -2.28 -7.03 11.75
CA ALA A 46 -2.00 -8.07 12.74
C ALA A 46 -1.86 -7.50 14.16
N LYS A 47 -1.28 -6.29 14.29
CA LYS A 47 -1.18 -5.58 15.59
C LYS A 47 -2.53 -5.10 16.10
N ALA A 48 -3.45 -4.71 15.21
CA ALA A 48 -4.79 -4.26 15.58
C ALA A 48 -5.76 -5.41 15.89
N SER A 49 -5.47 -6.61 15.37
CA SER A 49 -6.31 -7.79 15.53
C SER A 49 -6.47 -8.24 16.98
N THR A 50 -7.65 -8.75 17.32
CA THR A 50 -7.94 -9.32 18.65
C THR A 50 -7.71 -10.83 18.71
N LEU A 51 -7.39 -11.45 17.57
CA LEU A 51 -7.20 -12.88 17.43
C LEU A 51 -5.78 -13.32 17.86
N LYS A 52 -5.62 -14.60 18.17
CA LYS A 52 -4.31 -15.26 18.31
C LYS A 52 -3.88 -15.88 16.99
N ASN A 53 -2.55 -16.01 16.79
CA ASN A 53 -1.95 -16.64 15.61
C ASN A 53 -2.44 -16.03 14.28
N VAL A 54 -2.48 -14.69 14.24
CA VAL A 54 -3.09 -13.91 13.17
C VAL A 54 -2.29 -14.00 11.88
N LYS A 55 -2.98 -14.21 10.76
CA LYS A 55 -2.41 -14.16 9.41
C LYS A 55 -3.40 -13.51 8.44
N ALA A 56 -2.89 -12.86 7.40
CA ALA A 56 -3.73 -12.42 6.28
C ALA A 56 -4.16 -13.63 5.44
N VAL A 57 -5.44 -13.68 5.06
CA VAL A 57 -6.04 -14.77 4.26
C VAL A 57 -6.73 -14.27 2.99
N SER A 58 -6.59 -12.99 2.68
CA SER A 58 -6.96 -12.41 1.39
C SER A 58 -5.79 -11.63 0.81
N ASP A 59 -5.89 -11.30 -0.47
CA ASP A 59 -5.11 -10.22 -1.05
C ASP A 59 -5.45 -8.88 -0.39
N ILE A 60 -4.56 -7.90 -0.54
CA ILE A 60 -4.79 -6.53 -0.10
C ILE A 60 -5.69 -5.85 -1.13
N MET A 61 -6.87 -5.42 -0.69
CA MET A 61 -7.83 -4.69 -1.50
C MET A 61 -7.52 -3.20 -1.38
N LEU A 62 -6.93 -2.63 -2.42
CA LEU A 62 -6.66 -1.19 -2.48
C LEU A 62 -7.94 -0.45 -2.89
N PHE A 63 -8.36 0.53 -2.08
CA PHE A 63 -9.39 1.47 -2.49
C PHE A 63 -8.76 2.71 -3.12
N ASP A 64 -9.57 3.43 -3.89
CA ASP A 64 -9.22 4.73 -4.48
C ASP A 64 -8.57 5.68 -3.45
N ASP A 65 -7.59 6.47 -3.90
CA ASP A 65 -6.82 7.37 -3.05
C ASP A 65 -7.66 8.44 -2.35
N ARG A 66 -8.84 8.79 -2.89
CA ARG A 66 -9.80 9.68 -2.23
C ARG A 66 -10.39 9.06 -0.96
N VAL A 67 -10.54 7.74 -0.93
CA VAL A 67 -10.95 7.00 0.27
C VAL A 67 -9.75 6.80 1.19
N GLY A 68 -8.59 6.46 0.62
CA GLY A 68 -7.33 6.40 1.36
C GLY A 68 -7.18 5.19 2.27
N TYR A 69 -8.03 4.16 2.10
CA TYR A 69 -7.97 2.91 2.85
C TYR A 69 -7.49 1.74 1.99
N SER A 70 -6.91 0.75 2.65
CA SER A 70 -6.68 -0.60 2.11
C SER A 70 -7.37 -1.60 3.03
N ALA A 71 -7.99 -2.63 2.49
CA ALA A 71 -8.61 -3.69 3.27
C ALA A 71 -7.87 -5.01 3.14
N VAL A 72 -7.88 -5.80 4.21
CA VAL A 72 -7.36 -7.18 4.21
C VAL A 72 -8.15 -8.02 5.21
N VAL A 73 -8.45 -9.26 4.84
CA VAL A 73 -9.09 -10.21 5.76
C VAL A 73 -8.00 -10.96 6.52
N LEU A 74 -8.12 -10.96 7.84
CA LEU A 74 -7.28 -11.71 8.75
C LEU A 74 -8.01 -12.96 9.23
N GLU A 75 -7.24 -13.99 9.56
CA GLU A 75 -7.70 -15.21 10.21
C GLU A 75 -6.81 -15.50 11.42
N GLY A 76 -7.42 -16.03 12.48
CA GLY A 76 -6.72 -16.47 13.68
C GLY A 76 -7.68 -17.26 14.57
N ASN A 77 -7.38 -17.31 15.86
CA ASN A 77 -8.23 -17.96 16.86
C ASN A 77 -8.72 -16.97 17.91
N TYR A 78 -9.99 -17.04 18.26
CA TYR A 78 -10.56 -16.24 19.34
C TYR A 78 -9.92 -16.61 20.70
N PRO A 79 -9.28 -15.67 21.41
CA PRO A 79 -8.65 -15.95 22.70
C PRO A 79 -9.66 -16.12 23.85
N GLN A 80 -10.92 -15.70 23.66
CA GLN A 80 -11.95 -15.72 24.68
C GLN A 80 -12.30 -17.18 25.05
N LYS A 81 -12.33 -17.50 26.36
CA LYS A 81 -12.58 -18.87 26.84
C LYS A 81 -13.89 -19.48 26.32
N HIS A 82 -14.96 -18.69 26.24
CA HIS A 82 -16.26 -19.16 25.75
C HIS A 82 -16.29 -19.48 24.25
N MET A 83 -15.35 -18.94 23.48
CA MET A 83 -15.20 -19.24 22.05
C MET A 83 -14.42 -20.53 21.78
N LYS A 84 -13.92 -21.21 22.83
CA LYS A 84 -13.23 -22.52 22.71
C LYS A 84 -12.13 -22.56 21.63
N ASN A 85 -11.35 -21.48 21.50
CA ASN A 85 -10.29 -21.35 20.48
C ASN A 85 -10.81 -21.48 19.04
N GLN A 86 -12.09 -21.17 18.81
CA GLN A 86 -12.71 -21.18 17.50
C GLN A 86 -11.93 -20.28 16.53
N LYS A 87 -11.81 -20.75 15.29
CA LYS A 87 -11.24 -19.96 14.20
C LYS A 87 -12.14 -18.75 13.94
N GLY A 88 -11.55 -17.57 13.99
CA GLY A 88 -12.20 -16.30 13.72
C GLY A 88 -11.60 -15.62 12.50
N ARG A 89 -12.39 -14.75 11.87
CA ARG A 89 -11.93 -13.83 10.82
C ARG A 89 -12.27 -12.41 11.18
N GLU A 90 -11.37 -11.50 10.83
CA GLU A 90 -11.56 -10.06 11.00
C GLU A 90 -11.31 -9.36 9.67
N LEU A 91 -12.13 -8.34 9.37
CA LEU A 91 -11.84 -7.39 8.31
C LEU A 91 -11.01 -6.27 8.91
N CYS A 92 -9.80 -6.09 8.39
CA CYS A 92 -8.96 -4.95 8.73
C CYS A 92 -9.09 -3.85 7.68
N LEU A 93 -9.25 -2.61 8.14
CA LEU A 93 -9.10 -1.40 7.34
C LEU A 93 -7.85 -0.64 7.77
N TYR A 94 -6.93 -0.44 6.85
CA TYR A 94 -5.70 0.33 7.03
C TYR A 94 -5.81 1.70 6.35
N GLN A 95 -5.73 2.77 7.13
CA GLN A 95 -5.71 4.14 6.62
C GLN A 95 -4.29 4.53 6.20
N ARG A 96 -4.07 4.71 4.89
CA ARG A 96 -2.72 4.86 4.31
C ARG A 96 -2.01 6.13 4.79
N GLN A 97 -2.72 7.24 4.93
CA GLN A 97 -2.14 8.51 5.38
C GLN A 97 -1.72 8.49 6.86
N GLN A 98 -2.58 7.93 7.73
CA GLN A 98 -2.34 7.91 9.17
C GLN A 98 -1.53 6.68 9.63
N LYS A 99 -1.35 5.69 8.75
CA LYS A 99 -0.73 4.39 9.06
C LYS A 99 -1.41 3.68 10.23
N ARG A 100 -2.73 3.82 10.34
CA ARG A 100 -3.55 3.23 11.41
C ARG A 100 -4.41 2.11 10.85
N ALA A 101 -4.55 1.03 11.62
CA ALA A 101 -5.43 -0.08 11.31
C ALA A 101 -6.56 -0.16 12.34
N VAL A 102 -7.76 -0.47 11.86
CA VAL A 102 -8.91 -0.84 12.69
C VAL A 102 -9.47 -2.16 12.17
N VAL A 103 -10.00 -2.98 13.08
CA VAL A 103 -10.53 -4.31 12.76
C VAL A 103 -11.98 -4.43 13.21
N THR A 104 -12.73 -5.28 12.51
CA THR A 104 -14.06 -5.73 12.94
C THR A 104 -14.19 -7.23 12.72
N PRO A 105 -14.89 -7.97 13.60
CA PRO A 105 -15.25 -9.36 13.35
C PRO A 105 -15.97 -9.51 12.01
N ALA A 106 -15.60 -10.54 11.25
CA ALA A 106 -16.07 -10.75 9.89
C ALA A 106 -16.07 -12.25 9.53
N ASP A 107 -16.53 -13.10 10.45
CA ASP A 107 -16.46 -14.56 10.35
C ASP A 107 -17.12 -15.15 9.11
N SER A 108 -18.13 -14.48 8.55
CA SER A 108 -18.84 -14.90 7.33
C SER A 108 -18.05 -14.65 6.04
N LEU A 109 -17.06 -13.74 6.04
CA LEU A 109 -16.28 -13.41 4.84
C LEU A 109 -15.50 -14.61 4.33
N LEU A 110 -15.33 -14.71 3.01
CA LEU A 110 -14.63 -15.82 2.34
C LEU A 110 -15.26 -17.20 2.59
N THR A 111 -16.47 -17.26 3.14
CA THR A 111 -17.26 -18.49 3.17
C THR A 111 -17.96 -18.62 1.83
N ILE A 112 -17.51 -19.54 0.99
CA ILE A 112 -18.30 -19.94 -0.17
C ILE A 112 -19.43 -20.81 0.36
N LYS A 113 -20.65 -20.26 0.42
CA LYS A 113 -21.84 -21.07 0.65
C LYS A 113 -21.97 -22.00 -0.55
N LYS A 114 -21.86 -23.30 -0.29
CA LYS A 114 -22.04 -24.35 -1.29
C LYS A 114 -23.52 -24.60 -1.54
#